data_AF-A0A8T3QP25-F1
#
_entry.id   AF-A0A8T3QP25-F1
#
_cell.length_a   1.000
_cell.length_b   1.000
_cell.length_c   1.000
_cell.angle_alpha   90.00
_cell.angle_beta   90.00
_cell.angle_gamma   90.00
#
_symmetry.space_group_name_H-M   'P 1'
#
loop_
_entity.id
_entity.type
_entity.pdbx_description
1 polymer ?
#
loop_
_entity_poly.entity_id
_entity_poly.type
_entity_poly.pdbx_seq_one_letter_code
_entity_poly.pdbx_strand_id
1 'polypeptide(L)'
;MIGGHAVGIIVLNVGYPVIPGNVANATTYRFPVRFKVVEGADIPSLLAGDRTLLAPSLRAAEELVADGCRAIVGACGYFAKFQREMAESLPVPVIMSSLCQVPMILGSLRPSEQLGIVCASKPSLDAATLAAAGVAPDSPLVV
;
A
#
# COMPACT_ATOMS: atom_id res chain seq x y z
N MET A 1 2.67 14.55 22.41
CA MET A 1 1.79 14.32 21.25
C MET A 1 2.25 15.27 20.15
N ILE A 2 2.82 14.74 19.07
CA ILE A 2 3.15 15.54 17.88
C ILE A 2 1.87 15.60 17.04
N GLY A 3 1.50 16.78 16.56
CA GLY A 3 0.35 16.98 15.67
C GLY A 3 0.82 17.51 14.32
N GLY A 4 0.04 17.25 13.27
CA GLY A 4 0.26 17.86 11.94
C GLY A 4 0.66 16.88 10.84
N HIS A 5 0.97 15.62 11.10
CA HIS A 5 1.18 14.62 10.04
C HIS A 5 -0.16 13.97 9.65
N ALA A 6 -0.69 14.28 8.48
CA ALA A 6 -1.98 13.74 8.05
C ALA A 6 -1.87 12.26 7.66
N VAL A 7 -0.79 11.88 6.99
CA VAL A 7 -0.61 10.56 6.38
C VAL A 7 0.75 9.97 6.76
N GLY A 8 0.71 8.75 7.28
CA GLY A 8 1.88 7.90 7.50
C GLY A 8 2.10 6.99 6.28
N ILE A 9 3.34 6.92 5.80
CA ILE A 9 3.71 6.16 4.60
C ILE A 9 4.73 5.10 5.02
N ILE A 10 4.34 3.84 4.89
CA ILE A 10 5.21 2.69 5.11
C ILE A 10 6.04 2.46 3.86
N VAL A 11 7.36 2.50 4.00
CA VAL A 11 8.32 2.37 2.90
C VAL A 11 9.22 1.15 3.08
N LEU A 12 9.75 0.65 1.96
CA LEU A 12 10.82 -0.34 1.96
C LEU A 12 12.18 0.36 1.92
N ASN A 13 13.20 -0.29 2.44
CA ASN A 13 14.58 0.17 2.22
C ASN A 13 14.99 -0.21 0.78
N VAL A 14 15.07 0.79 -0.10
CA VAL A 14 15.33 0.60 -1.53
C VAL A 14 16.65 1.25 -1.92
N GLY A 15 17.43 0.56 -2.76
CA GLY A 15 18.75 1.02 -3.21
C GLY A 15 18.75 1.95 -4.43
N TYR A 16 17.60 2.52 -4.81
CA TYR A 16 17.49 3.40 -5.98
C TYR A 16 17.27 4.87 -5.57
N PRO A 17 17.60 5.85 -6.44
CA PRO A 17 17.39 7.27 -6.15
C PRO A 17 15.92 7.63 -5.89
N VAL A 18 15.65 8.25 -4.74
CA VAL A 18 14.31 8.71 -4.33
C VAL A 18 14.16 10.18 -4.70
N ILE A 19 13.85 10.48 -5.97
CA ILE A 19 13.68 11.84 -6.51
C ILE A 19 12.25 12.40 -6.26
N PRO A 20 12.01 13.72 -6.38
CA PRO A 20 10.66 14.28 -6.30
C PRO A 20 9.72 13.60 -7.32
N GLY A 21 8.53 13.22 -6.87
CA GLY A 21 7.59 12.36 -7.61
C GLY A 21 7.59 10.91 -7.15
N ASN A 22 8.65 10.45 -6.47
CA ASN A 22 8.65 9.14 -5.80
C ASN A 22 7.82 9.19 -4.51
N VAL A 23 7.08 8.13 -4.22
CA VAL A 23 6.23 8.01 -3.02
C VAL A 23 7.00 8.17 -1.71
N ALA A 24 8.28 7.76 -1.67
CA ALA A 24 9.15 7.85 -0.50
C ALA A 24 9.91 9.19 -0.41
N ASN A 25 9.64 10.15 -1.29
CA ASN A 25 10.26 11.48 -1.24
C ASN A 25 9.32 12.48 -0.54
N ALA A 26 9.80 13.14 0.52
CA ALA A 26 9.03 14.14 1.27
C ALA A 26 8.56 15.34 0.43
N THR A 27 9.35 15.72 -0.59
CA THR A 27 9.05 16.87 -1.47
C THR A 27 8.00 16.54 -2.55
N THR A 28 7.58 15.28 -2.67
CA THR A 28 6.48 14.88 -3.56
C THR A 28 5.14 15.47 -3.12
N TYR A 29 4.98 15.77 -1.84
CA TYR A 29 3.68 16.15 -1.25
C TYR A 29 3.63 17.63 -0.89
N ARG A 30 2.45 18.23 -1.10
CA ARG A 30 2.15 19.62 -0.69
C ARG A 30 1.65 19.72 0.75
N PHE A 31 1.65 18.61 1.47
CA PHE A 31 1.21 18.48 2.85
C PHE A 31 2.20 17.58 3.60
N PRO A 32 2.31 17.71 4.93
CA PRO A 32 3.23 16.91 5.73
C PRO A 32 2.83 15.43 5.72
N VAL A 33 3.79 14.59 5.32
CA VAL A 33 3.74 13.13 5.43
C VAL A 33 4.83 12.65 6.39
N ARG A 34 4.64 11.45 6.96
CA ARG A 34 5.63 10.81 7.84
C ARG A 34 6.00 9.45 7.26
N PHE A 35 7.29 9.21 7.05
CA PHE A 35 7.76 7.93 6.53
C PHE A 35 8.21 7.01 7.66
N LYS A 36 7.97 5.71 7.50
CA LYS A 36 8.55 4.68 8.35
C LYS A 36 9.00 3.50 7.50
N VAL A 37 10.28 3.13 7.64
CA VAL A 37 10.85 1.96 6.97
C VAL A 37 10.38 0.69 7.70
N VAL A 38 9.95 -0.32 6.97
CA VAL A 38 9.73 -1.66 7.53
C VAL A 38 11.07 -2.37 7.62
N GLU A 39 11.56 -2.57 8.83
CA GLU A 39 12.81 -3.28 9.06
C GLU A 39 12.69 -4.75 8.61
N GLY A 40 13.70 -5.24 7.87
CA GLY A 40 13.75 -6.60 7.37
C GLY A 40 12.86 -6.88 6.15
N ALA A 41 12.12 -5.90 5.64
CA ALA A 41 11.34 -6.05 4.43
C ALA A 41 12.16 -5.72 3.18
N ASP A 42 12.17 -6.64 2.22
CA ASP A 42 12.70 -6.45 0.88
C ASP A 42 11.63 -6.73 -0.19
N ILE A 43 11.96 -6.40 -1.45
CA ILE A 43 11.05 -6.58 -2.58
C ILE A 43 10.72 -8.07 -2.79
N PRO A 44 11.68 -9.00 -2.85
CA PRO A 44 11.38 -10.43 -3.03
C PRO A 44 10.42 -11.00 -1.99
N SER A 45 10.64 -10.75 -0.70
CA SER A 45 9.76 -11.25 0.37
C SER A 45 8.36 -10.64 0.29
N LEU A 46 8.25 -9.37 -0.10
CA LEU A 46 6.95 -8.74 -0.30
C LEU A 46 6.19 -9.32 -1.50
N LEU A 47 6.87 -9.56 -2.63
CA LEU A 47 6.29 -10.22 -3.80
C LEU A 47 5.83 -11.64 -3.48
N ALA A 48 6.62 -12.39 -2.71
CA ALA A 48 6.26 -13.71 -2.22
C ALA A 48 5.08 -13.69 -1.23
N GLY A 49 4.79 -12.55 -0.62
CA GLY A 49 3.76 -12.44 0.42
C GLY A 49 4.21 -13.06 1.75
N ASP A 50 5.50 -12.92 2.07
CA ASP A 50 6.08 -13.46 3.29
C ASP A 50 5.35 -12.92 4.53
N ARG A 51 4.66 -13.82 5.23
CA ARG A 51 3.85 -13.51 6.41
C ARG A 51 4.68 -12.97 7.58
N THR A 52 5.98 -13.21 7.60
CA THR A 52 6.87 -12.64 8.62
C THR A 52 6.94 -11.11 8.55
N LEU A 53 6.59 -10.52 7.40
CA LEU A 53 6.57 -9.06 7.20
C LEU A 53 5.36 -8.35 7.83
N LEU A 54 4.31 -9.09 8.24
CA LEU A 54 3.12 -8.48 8.84
C LEU A 54 3.45 -7.80 10.18
N ALA A 55 4.13 -8.50 11.08
CA ALA A 55 4.49 -7.96 12.39
C ALA A 55 5.38 -6.70 12.33
N PRO A 56 6.48 -6.64 11.55
CA PRO A 56 7.26 -5.41 11.41
C PRO A 56 6.48 -4.30 10.69
N SER A 57 5.58 -4.63 9.74
CA SER A 57 4.72 -3.63 9.10
C SER A 57 3.71 -3.02 10.08
N LEU A 58 3.11 -3.83 10.95
CA LEU A 58 2.21 -3.36 12.00
C LEU A 58 2.94 -2.45 12.98
N ARG A 59 4.12 -2.85 13.48
CA ARG A 59 4.92 -2.00 14.37
C ARG A 59 5.23 -0.65 13.74
N ALA A 60 5.66 -0.65 12.48
CA ALA A 60 5.92 0.59 11.74
C ALA A 60 4.67 1.49 11.64
N ALA A 61 3.50 0.89 11.41
CA ALA A 61 2.23 1.63 11.35
C ALA A 61 1.79 2.17 12.72
N GLU A 62 1.91 1.37 13.77
CA GLU A 62 1.59 1.76 15.15
C GLU A 62 2.45 2.95 15.59
N GLU A 63 3.73 2.96 15.26
CA GLU A 63 4.61 4.10 15.49
C GLU A 63 4.16 5.34 14.73
N LEU A 64 3.75 5.20 13.46
CA LEU A 64 3.19 6.32 12.68
C LEU A 64 1.90 6.86 13.31
N VAL A 65 1.03 5.98 13.80
CA VAL A 65 -0.20 6.37 14.53
C VAL A 65 0.15 7.10 15.83
N ALA A 66 1.13 6.60 16.59
CA ALA A 66 1.62 7.25 17.81
C ALA A 66 2.24 8.63 17.54
N ASP A 67 2.89 8.79 16.38
CA ASP A 67 3.40 10.07 15.85
C ASP A 67 2.27 11.03 15.38
N GLY A 68 1.01 10.60 15.44
CA GLY A 68 -0.18 11.42 15.15
C GLY A 68 -0.74 11.26 13.73
N CYS A 69 -0.25 10.29 12.94
CA CYS A 69 -0.79 10.03 11.60
C CYS A 69 -2.25 9.58 11.65
N ARG A 70 -3.09 10.14 10.77
CA ARG A 70 -4.54 9.89 10.73
C ARG A 70 -4.98 8.93 9.64
N ALA A 71 -4.05 8.49 8.80
CA ALA A 71 -4.19 7.42 7.83
C ALA A 71 -2.83 6.79 7.58
N ILE A 72 -2.82 5.51 7.21
CA ILE A 72 -1.61 4.75 6.88
C ILE A 72 -1.70 4.27 5.43
N VAL A 73 -0.62 4.45 4.67
CA VAL A 73 -0.53 3.98 3.29
C VAL A 73 0.77 3.21 3.03
N GLY A 74 0.71 2.25 2.12
CA GLY A 74 1.87 1.47 1.68
C GLY A 74 2.51 2.07 0.43
N ALA A 75 3.84 2.16 0.41
CA ALA A 75 4.60 2.66 -0.74
C ALA A 75 4.69 1.66 -1.91
N CYS A 76 4.46 0.37 -1.66
CA CYS A 76 4.53 -0.69 -2.66
C CYS A 76 3.16 -1.36 -2.84
N GLY A 77 2.70 -1.51 -4.09
CA GLY A 77 1.39 -2.12 -4.37
C GLY A 77 1.22 -3.55 -3.85
N TYR A 78 2.30 -4.29 -3.60
CA TYR A 78 2.26 -5.66 -3.10
C TYR A 78 2.03 -5.77 -1.58
N PHE A 79 2.05 -4.66 -0.83
CA PHE A 79 1.51 -4.65 0.53
C PHE A 79 -0.01 -4.94 0.56
N ALA A 80 -0.69 -5.01 -0.59
CA ALA A 80 -2.07 -5.48 -0.71
C ALA A 80 -2.33 -6.77 0.09
N LYS A 81 -1.38 -7.71 0.12
CA LYS A 81 -1.48 -8.98 0.86
C LYS A 81 -1.63 -8.83 2.38
N PHE A 82 -1.36 -7.65 2.93
CA PHE A 82 -1.52 -7.32 4.34
C PHE A 82 -2.62 -6.29 4.59
N GLN A 83 -3.35 -5.86 3.55
CA GLN A 83 -4.36 -4.80 3.64
C GLN A 83 -5.38 -5.07 4.73
N ARG A 84 -5.94 -6.29 4.78
CA ARG A 84 -7.00 -6.65 5.72
C ARG A 84 -6.50 -6.67 7.15
N GLU A 85 -5.41 -7.38 7.43
CA GLU A 85 -4.86 -7.52 8.78
C GLU A 85 -4.39 -6.18 9.34
N MET A 86 -3.81 -5.32 8.49
CA MET A 86 -3.40 -3.98 8.90
C MET A 86 -4.63 -3.11 9.22
N ALA A 87 -5.67 -3.15 8.38
CA ALA A 87 -6.91 -2.39 8.60
C ALA A 87 -7.69 -2.85 9.83
N GLU A 88 -7.68 -4.16 10.13
CA GLU A 88 -8.31 -4.72 11.35
C GLU A 88 -7.54 -4.35 12.63
N SER A 89 -6.22 -4.12 12.54
CA SER A 89 -5.35 -3.92 13.70
C SER A 89 -5.14 -2.45 14.08
N LEU A 90 -5.40 -1.51 13.17
CA LEU A 90 -5.07 -0.09 13.36
C LEU A 90 -6.33 0.76 13.58
N PRO A 91 -6.28 1.77 14.47
CA PRO A 91 -7.44 2.62 14.78
C PRO A 91 -7.69 3.73 13.73
N VAL A 92 -6.99 3.69 12.60
CA VAL A 92 -7.07 4.70 11.53
C VAL A 92 -7.24 4.02 10.17
N PRO A 93 -7.75 4.71 9.14
CA PRO A 93 -7.86 4.15 7.79
C PRO A 93 -6.50 3.68 7.25
N VAL A 94 -6.51 2.53 6.59
CA VAL A 94 -5.32 1.90 6.00
C VAL A 94 -5.54 1.65 4.51
N ILE A 95 -4.58 2.05 3.67
CA ILE A 95 -4.57 1.81 2.22
C ILE A 95 -3.18 1.35 1.79
N MET A 96 -2.92 0.05 1.89
CA MET A 96 -1.62 -0.55 1.65
C MET A 96 -1.27 -0.68 0.17
N SER A 97 -2.23 -0.50 -0.74
CA SER A 97 -1.99 -0.67 -2.17
C SER A 97 -2.83 0.29 -3.01
N SER A 98 -2.27 0.71 -4.14
CA SER A 98 -3.04 1.40 -5.18
C SER A 98 -4.19 0.53 -5.72
N LEU A 99 -4.09 -0.81 -5.62
CA LEU A 99 -5.13 -1.75 -6.02
C LEU A 99 -6.44 -1.56 -5.23
N CYS A 100 -6.40 -0.99 -4.03
CA CYS A 100 -7.62 -0.68 -3.26
C CYS A 100 -8.54 0.32 -3.97
N GLN A 101 -8.05 1.02 -5.01
CA GLN A 101 -8.86 1.93 -5.84
C GLN A 101 -9.65 1.18 -6.93
N VAL A 102 -9.30 -0.07 -7.24
CA VAL A 102 -9.89 -0.85 -8.34
C VAL A 102 -11.42 -0.92 -8.24
N PRO A 103 -12.04 -1.25 -7.08
CA PRO A 103 -13.51 -1.33 -7.01
C PRO A 103 -14.20 0.00 -7.33
N MET A 104 -13.62 1.12 -6.87
CA MET A 104 -14.15 2.46 -7.14
C MET A 104 -14.02 2.84 -8.62
N ILE A 105 -12.86 2.54 -9.23
CA ILE A 105 -12.63 2.81 -10.66
C ILE A 105 -13.58 1.98 -11.51
N LEU A 106 -13.70 0.68 -11.26
CA LEU A 106 -14.61 -0.21 -11.99
C LEU A 106 -16.07 0.26 -11.92
N GLY A 107 -16.52 0.71 -10.76
CA GLY A 107 -17.88 1.25 -10.57
C GLY A 107 -18.16 2.53 -11.37
N SER A 108 -17.13 3.21 -11.89
CA SER A 108 -17.25 4.40 -12.72
C SER A 108 -17.22 4.14 -14.23
N LEU A 109 -16.85 2.92 -14.64
CA LEU A 109 -16.70 2.55 -16.05
C LEU A 109 -18.02 2.05 -16.65
N ARG A 110 -18.15 2.13 -17.98
CA ARG A 110 -19.26 1.49 -18.70
C ARG A 110 -19.12 -0.04 -18.61
N PRO A 111 -20.21 -0.82 -18.66
CA PRO A 111 -20.14 -2.28 -18.61
C PRO A 111 -19.27 -2.93 -19.70
N SER A 112 -19.03 -2.23 -20.82
CA SER A 112 -18.19 -2.70 -21.93
C SER A 112 -16.70 -2.36 -21.77
N GLU A 113 -16.32 -1.61 -20.74
CA GLU A 113 -14.95 -1.14 -20.51
C GLU A 113 -14.22 -2.03 -19.50
N GLN A 114 -12.90 -2.04 -19.60
CA GLN A 114 -12.01 -2.81 -18.74
C GLN A 114 -10.98 -1.88 -18.08
N LEU A 115 -10.50 -2.24 -16.90
CA LEU A 115 -9.44 -1.52 -16.20
C LEU A 115 -8.07 -2.16 -16.47
N GLY A 116 -7.14 -1.36 -17.01
CA GLY A 116 -5.74 -1.74 -17.18
C GLY A 116 -4.93 -1.59 -15.88
N ILE A 117 -4.17 -2.61 -15.50
CA ILE A 117 -3.24 -2.59 -14.36
C ILE A 117 -1.82 -2.82 -14.88
N VAL A 118 -0.96 -1.81 -14.74
CA VAL A 118 0.48 -1.95 -15.00
C VAL A 118 1.17 -2.32 -13.70
N CYS A 119 1.86 -3.46 -13.67
CA CYS A 119 2.52 -3.97 -12.47
C CYS A 119 3.96 -4.43 -12.74
N ALA A 120 4.76 -4.48 -11.67
CA ALA A 120 6.16 -4.90 -11.75
C ALA A 120 6.32 -6.43 -11.93
N SER A 121 5.39 -7.21 -11.39
CA SER A 121 5.40 -8.68 -11.44
C SER A 121 3.99 -9.22 -11.65
N LYS A 122 3.70 -9.67 -12.87
CA LYS A 122 2.43 -10.34 -13.21
C LYS A 122 2.20 -11.61 -12.37
N PRO A 123 3.19 -12.50 -12.14
CA PRO A 123 2.99 -13.68 -11.30
C PRO A 123 2.62 -13.36 -9.86
N SER A 124 3.09 -12.23 -9.33
CA SER A 124 2.81 -11.80 -7.95
C SER A 124 1.49 -11.04 -7.83
N LEU A 125 0.87 -10.61 -8.94
CA LEU A 125 -0.48 -10.05 -8.97
C LEU A 125 -1.50 -11.19 -9.09
N ASP A 126 -1.45 -12.10 -8.12
CA ASP A 126 -2.29 -13.28 -8.06
C ASP A 126 -3.71 -12.97 -7.53
N ALA A 127 -4.60 -13.97 -7.60
CA ALA A 127 -5.97 -13.84 -7.11
C ALA A 127 -6.04 -13.45 -5.62
N ALA A 128 -5.09 -13.92 -4.80
CA ALA A 128 -5.02 -13.58 -3.38
C ALA A 128 -4.68 -12.09 -3.16
N THR A 129 -3.76 -11.54 -3.95
CA THR A 129 -3.37 -10.13 -3.92
C THR A 129 -4.52 -9.22 -4.35
N LEU A 130 -5.22 -9.59 -5.42
CA LEU A 130 -6.40 -8.87 -5.91
C LEU A 130 -7.54 -8.93 -4.88
N ALA A 131 -7.85 -10.11 -4.34
CA ALA A 131 -8.88 -10.28 -3.34
C ALA A 131 -8.59 -9.48 -2.06
N ALA A 132 -7.32 -9.44 -1.62
CA ALA A 132 -6.92 -8.64 -0.45
C ALA A 132 -7.11 -7.13 -0.66
N ALA A 133 -7.10 -6.67 -1.92
CA ALA A 133 -7.42 -5.30 -2.29
C ALA A 133 -8.93 -5.05 -2.56
N GLY A 134 -9.79 -6.05 -2.32
CA GLY A 134 -11.24 -5.96 -2.52
C GLY A 134 -11.68 -6.17 -3.97
N VAL A 135 -10.83 -6.73 -4.82
CA VAL A 135 -11.13 -6.98 -6.24
C VAL A 135 -11.81 -8.33 -6.40
N ALA A 136 -12.99 -8.34 -7.03
CA ALA A 136 -13.73 -9.58 -7.31
C ALA A 136 -13.04 -10.42 -8.40
N PRO A 137 -13.10 -11.76 -8.35
CA PRO A 137 -12.43 -12.64 -9.32
C PRO A 137 -12.78 -12.36 -10.78
N ASP A 138 -14.04 -12.01 -11.07
CA ASP A 138 -14.54 -11.78 -12.44
C ASP A 138 -14.51 -10.29 -12.84
N SER A 139 -13.71 -9.48 -12.14
CA SER A 139 -13.55 -8.06 -12.48
C SER A 139 -12.96 -7.89 -13.88
N PRO A 140 -13.47 -6.95 -14.71
CA PRO A 140 -12.99 -6.76 -16.08
C PRO A 140 -11.63 -6.05 -16.08
N LEU A 141 -10.55 -6.83 -15.91
CA LEU A 141 -9.18 -6.35 -15.76
C LEU A 141 -8.28 -6.80 -16.91
N VAL A 142 -7.34 -5.94 -17.29
CA VAL A 142 -6.25 -6.24 -18.22
C VAL A 142 -4.92 -5.97 -17.52
N VAL A 143 -4.01 -6.95 -17.52
CA VAL A 143 -2.67 -6.88 -16.89
C VAL A 143 -1.57 -7.15 -17.90
#